data_AF-A0AAW9IL08-F1
#
_entry.id   AF-A0AAW9IL08-F1
#
_cell.length_a   1.000
_cell.length_b   1.000
_cell.length_c   1.000
_cell.angle_alpha   90.00
_cell.angle_beta   90.00
_cell.angle_gamma   90.00
#
_symmetry.space_group_name_H-M   'P 1'
#
loop_
_entity.id
_entity.type
_entity.pdbx_description
1 polymer ?
#
loop_
_entity_poly.entity_id
_entity_poly.type
_entity_poly.pdbx_seq_one_letter_code
_entity_poly.pdbx_strand_id
1 'polypeptide(L)'
;YEDMARRKREKNGEYNFYHFNVDLNGGPCVYKRISGCGAGFEYVAITPQGDVYPCHQFVGKEEFKLGSIYDDTYKKDLGKEFKKAHIYNKPKCRDCWARFYCSGGCQANNVSFNGDMKIPDEVGGKMQKKRIECA
;
A
#
# COMPACT_ATOMS: atom_id res chain seq x y z
N TYR A 1 -14.84 9.06 1.49
CA TYR A 1 -15.61 9.05 2.75
C TYR A 1 -17.09 9.21 2.49
N GLU A 2 -17.49 10.20 1.68
CA GLU A 2 -18.90 10.44 1.32
C GLU A 2 -19.59 9.25 0.62
N ASP A 3 -18.94 8.61 -0.37
CA ASP A 3 -19.49 7.41 -1.02
C ASP A 3 -19.65 6.23 -0.05
N MET A 4 -18.75 6.10 0.93
CA MET A 4 -18.82 5.06 1.96
C MET A 4 -19.99 5.33 2.93
N ALA A 5 -20.14 6.59 3.37
CA ALA A 5 -21.24 7.02 4.22
C ALA A 5 -22.60 6.89 3.53
N ARG A 6 -22.67 7.13 2.21
CA ARG A 6 -23.87 6.90 1.40
C ARG A 6 -24.26 5.42 1.37
N ARG A 7 -23.32 4.53 1.01
CA ARG A 7 -23.58 3.07 0.91
C ARG A 7 -24.02 2.44 2.24
N LYS A 8 -23.51 2.93 3.38
CA LYS A 8 -23.94 2.50 4.72
C LYS A 8 -25.40 2.86 5.01
N ARG A 9 -25.87 4.03 4.55
CA ARG A 9 -27.28 4.44 4.69
C ARG A 9 -28.19 3.61 3.79
N GLU A 10 -27.76 3.32 2.56
CA GLU A 10 -28.54 2.56 1.58
C GLU A 10 -28.71 1.08 1.94
N LYS A 11 -27.75 0.48 2.65
CA LYS A 11 -27.79 -0.93 3.08
C LYS A 11 -28.18 -1.12 4.55
N ASN A 12 -29.08 -0.27 5.06
CA ASN A 12 -29.66 -0.45 6.40
C ASN A 12 -28.63 -0.55 7.54
N GLY A 13 -27.50 0.15 7.42
CA GLY A 13 -26.41 0.13 8.39
C GLY A 13 -25.33 -0.93 8.14
N GLU A 14 -25.57 -1.91 7.25
CA GLU A 14 -24.56 -2.88 6.85
C GLU A 14 -23.55 -2.25 5.91
N TYR A 15 -22.31 -2.13 6.39
CA TYR A 15 -21.20 -1.62 5.60
C TYR A 15 -20.18 -2.73 5.38
N ASN A 16 -20.12 -3.23 4.15
CA ASN A 16 -19.13 -4.22 3.75
C ASN A 16 -17.83 -3.51 3.37
N PHE A 17 -16.78 -3.68 4.18
CA PHE A 17 -15.42 -3.29 3.82
C PHE A 17 -14.86 -4.25 2.78
N TYR A 18 -15.35 -4.14 1.54
CA TYR A 18 -14.97 -4.99 0.41
C TYR A 18 -13.44 -5.04 0.17
N HIS A 19 -12.70 -4.03 0.62
CA HIS A 19 -11.24 -4.00 0.51
C HIS A 19 -10.48 -4.94 1.47
N PHE A 20 -11.14 -5.37 2.55
CA PHE A 20 -10.59 -6.31 3.53
C PHE A 20 -11.26 -7.69 3.46
N ASN A 21 -12.40 -7.80 2.77
CA ASN A 21 -13.01 -9.08 2.45
C ASN A 21 -12.19 -9.77 1.37
N VAL A 22 -11.43 -10.79 1.76
CA VAL A 22 -10.66 -11.62 0.84
C VAL A 22 -11.64 -12.47 0.03
N ASP A 23 -11.82 -12.15 -1.25
CA ASP A 23 -12.46 -13.05 -2.19
C ASP A 23 -11.50 -14.23 -2.45
N LEU A 24 -11.77 -15.34 -1.75
CA LEU A 24 -10.99 -16.56 -1.82
C LEU A 24 -10.96 -17.18 -3.23
N ASN A 25 -11.96 -16.86 -4.06
CA ASN A 25 -12.11 -17.43 -5.41
C ASN A 25 -11.65 -16.46 -6.51
N GLY A 26 -11.95 -15.16 -6.38
CA GLY A 26 -11.65 -14.14 -7.39
C GLY A 26 -10.29 -13.45 -7.26
N GLY A 27 -9.60 -13.64 -6.13
CA GLY A 27 -8.33 -12.96 -5.84
C GLY A 27 -8.48 -11.44 -5.70
N PRO A 28 -7.36 -10.70 -5.62
CA PRO A 28 -7.41 -9.26 -5.42
C PRO A 28 -8.01 -8.54 -6.64
N CYS A 29 -8.91 -7.59 -6.36
CA CYS A 29 -9.49 -6.72 -7.37
C CYS A 29 -8.41 -5.92 -8.14
N VAL A 30 -8.76 -5.40 -9.32
CA VAL A 30 -7.83 -4.66 -10.21
C VAL A 30 -7.09 -3.55 -9.47
N TYR A 31 -7.78 -2.82 -8.60
CA TYR A 31 -7.15 -1.77 -7.81
C TYR A 31 -6.02 -2.30 -6.93
N LYS A 32 -6.20 -3.42 -6.22
CA LYS A 32 -5.15 -4.02 -5.37
C LYS A 32 -3.98 -4.58 -6.16
N ARG A 33 -4.22 -5.06 -7.39
CA ARG A 33 -3.14 -5.44 -8.32
C ARG A 33 -2.29 -4.26 -8.77
N ILE A 34 -2.83 -3.04 -8.71
CA ILE A 34 -2.13 -1.80 -9.07
C ILE A 34 -1.45 -1.17 -7.85
N SER A 35 -2.18 -1.05 -6.74
CA SER A 35 -1.79 -0.25 -5.57
C SER A 35 -0.96 -1.04 -4.54
N GLY A 36 -1.01 -2.37 -4.57
CA GLY A 36 -0.26 -3.23 -3.65
C GLY A 36 -0.83 -3.22 -2.23
N CYS A 37 0.05 -3.28 -1.23
CA CYS A 37 -0.34 -3.49 0.17
C CYS A 37 -1.12 -2.33 0.81
N GLY A 38 -1.09 -1.13 0.21
CA GLY A 38 -1.80 0.04 0.75
C GLY A 38 -1.07 0.86 1.80
N ALA A 39 0.20 0.55 2.09
CA ALA A 39 1.01 1.26 3.08
C ALA A 39 0.96 2.77 2.86
N GLY A 40 0.64 3.53 3.92
CA GLY A 40 0.62 5.00 3.94
C GLY A 40 -0.66 5.67 3.42
N PHE A 41 -1.63 4.92 2.87
CA PHE A 41 -2.87 5.53 2.38
C PHE A 41 -4.14 4.68 2.59
N GLU A 42 -4.01 3.37 2.78
CA GLU A 42 -5.11 2.44 3.12
C GLU A 42 -4.78 1.55 4.32
N TYR A 43 -3.49 1.35 4.56
CA TYR A 43 -2.93 0.63 5.69
C TYR A 43 -1.89 1.53 6.36
N VAL A 44 -1.91 1.55 7.69
CA VAL A 44 -0.97 2.30 8.53
C VAL A 44 -0.61 1.47 9.76
N ALA A 45 0.54 1.73 10.34
CA ALA A 45 0.94 1.25 11.65
C ALA A 45 0.82 2.39 12.68
N ILE A 46 0.41 2.06 13.90
CA ILE A 46 0.30 3.02 15.01
C ILE A 46 1.19 2.51 16.14
N THR A 47 2.08 3.35 16.65
CA THR A 47 2.98 3.01 17.77
C THR A 47 2.25 3.11 19.11
N PRO A 48 2.80 2.56 20.21
CA PRO A 48 2.23 2.75 21.55
C PRO A 48 2.13 4.22 21.98
N GLN A 49 2.97 5.09 21.41
CA GLN A 49 2.96 6.54 21.64
C GLN A 49 1.90 7.28 20.80
N GLY A 50 1.16 6.56 19.95
CA GLY A 50 0.13 7.12 19.07
C GLY A 50 0.66 7.63 17.73
N ASP A 51 1.95 7.44 17.42
CA ASP A 51 2.53 7.89 16.17
C ASP A 51 2.08 7.01 15.01
N VAL A 52 1.66 7.64 13.91
CA VAL A 52 1.16 6.96 12.72
C VAL A 52 2.27 6.88 11.67
N TYR A 53 2.50 5.69 11.16
CA TYR A 53 3.50 5.38 10.14
C TYR A 53 2.89 4.62 8.95
N PRO A 54 3.49 4.67 7.75
CA PRO A 54 2.96 4.02 6.56
C PRO A 54 2.84 2.49 6.69
N CYS A 55 3.80 1.85 7.36
CA CYS A 55 3.73 0.47 7.79
C CYS A 55 4.74 0.23 8.93
N HIS A 56 4.71 -0.97 9.51
CA HIS A 56 5.61 -1.33 10.61
C HIS A 56 7.11 -1.20 10.26
N GLN A 57 7.51 -1.38 8.99
CA GLN A 57 8.90 -1.25 8.55
C GLN A 57 9.42 0.21 8.55
N PHE A 58 8.54 1.20 8.67
CA PHE A 58 8.89 2.61 8.73
C PHE A 58 8.85 3.18 10.16
N VAL A 59 8.41 2.41 11.15
CA VAL A 59 8.35 2.85 12.54
C VAL A 59 9.76 3.20 13.04
N GLY A 60 9.89 4.36 13.67
CA GLY A 60 11.17 4.88 14.16
C GLY A 60 11.97 5.69 13.12
N LYS A 61 11.46 5.85 11.89
CA LYS A 61 12.04 6.73 10.87
C LYS A 61 11.23 8.03 10.77
N GLU A 62 11.62 9.05 11.53
CA GLU A 62 10.84 10.31 11.70
C GLU A 62 10.45 10.98 10.37
N GLU A 63 11.26 10.84 9.31
CA GLU A 63 10.95 11.36 7.98
C GLU A 63 9.68 10.72 7.38
N PHE A 64 9.35 9.49 7.79
CA PHE A 64 8.16 8.76 7.38
C PHE A 64 6.99 8.86 8.37
N LYS A 65 7.12 9.59 9.49
CA LYS A 65 6.01 9.82 10.42
C LYS A 65 4.87 10.57 9.71
N LEU A 66 3.72 9.93 9.59
CA LEU A 66 2.52 10.49 8.97
C LEU A 66 1.78 11.45 9.90
N GLY A 67 1.90 11.29 11.21
CA GLY A 67 1.18 12.12 12.18
C GLY A 67 1.03 11.42 13.52
N SER A 68 0.08 11.88 14.33
CA SER A 68 -0.33 11.26 15.58
C SER A 68 -1.85 11.13 15.67
N ILE A 69 -2.32 10.08 16.34
CA ILE A 69 -3.75 9.89 16.61
C ILE A 69 -4.30 10.88 17.63
N TYR A 70 -3.44 11.59 18.37
CA TYR A 70 -3.85 12.48 19.46
C TYR A 70 -4.05 13.94 19.05
N ASP A 71 -3.42 14.38 17.96
CA ASP A 71 -3.37 15.80 17.57
C ASP A 71 -3.94 16.08 16.17
N ASP A 72 -4.45 15.06 15.48
CA ASP A 72 -5.01 15.15 14.11
C ASP A 72 -4.03 15.76 13.08
N THR A 73 -2.72 15.77 13.39
CA THR A 73 -1.69 16.36 12.54
C THR A 73 -1.20 15.36 11.50
N TYR A 74 -1.94 15.20 10.41
CA TYR A 74 -1.57 14.27 9.35
C TYR A 74 -0.84 14.92 8.16
N LYS A 75 0.38 14.45 7.87
CA LYS A 75 1.15 14.75 6.66
C LYS A 75 0.50 14.09 5.44
N LYS A 76 -0.60 14.70 4.96
CA LYS A 76 -1.39 14.20 3.83
C LYS A 76 -0.56 14.04 2.56
N ASP A 77 0.46 14.87 2.37
CA ASP A 77 1.30 14.81 1.17
C ASP A 77 2.21 13.57 1.15
N LEU A 78 2.76 13.17 2.29
CA LEU A 78 3.47 11.90 2.41
C LEU A 78 2.55 10.71 2.08
N GLY A 79 1.32 10.71 2.59
CA GLY A 79 0.33 9.69 2.23
C GLY A 79 0.01 9.66 0.72
N LYS A 80 -0.06 10.83 0.06
CA LYS A 80 -0.22 10.92 -1.40
C LYS A 80 1.01 10.38 -2.14
N GLU A 81 2.22 10.57 -1.63
CA GLU A 81 3.45 10.02 -2.22
C GLU A 81 3.45 8.50 -2.18
N PHE A 82 3.10 7.90 -1.04
CA PHE A 82 2.92 6.46 -0.91
C PHE A 82 1.85 5.94 -1.89
N LYS A 83 0.71 6.63 -2.00
CA LYS A 83 -0.34 6.28 -2.97
C LYS A 83 0.15 6.34 -4.42
N LYS A 84 1.02 7.30 -4.75
CA LYS A 84 1.62 7.45 -6.08
C LYS A 84 2.70 6.40 -6.35
N ALA A 85 3.18 5.64 -5.38
CA ALA A 85 4.22 4.63 -5.57
C ALA A 85 3.67 3.29 -6.13
N HIS A 86 2.69 3.33 -7.03
CA HIS A 86 2.07 2.16 -7.67
C HIS A 86 2.78 1.75 -8.98
N ILE A 87 2.43 0.58 -9.54
CA ILE A 87 3.12 -0.01 -10.70
C ILE A 87 3.27 0.90 -11.92
N TYR A 88 2.29 1.76 -12.23
CA TYR A 88 2.39 2.68 -13.38
C TYR A 88 3.41 3.82 -13.18
N ASN A 89 3.75 4.15 -11.94
CA ASN A 89 4.70 5.21 -11.61
C ASN A 89 6.09 4.68 -11.26
N LYS A 90 6.31 3.37 -11.42
CA LYS A 90 7.62 2.72 -11.30
C LYS A 90 8.10 2.36 -12.72
N PRO A 91 9.09 3.07 -13.30
CA PRO A 91 9.52 2.84 -14.68
C PRO A 91 9.84 1.37 -14.98
N LYS A 92 10.60 0.70 -14.11
CA LYS A 92 10.93 -0.74 -14.24
C LYS A 92 9.70 -1.66 -14.22
N CYS A 93 8.59 -1.26 -13.61
CA CYS A 93 7.36 -2.07 -13.59
C CYS A 93 6.50 -1.89 -14.85
N ARG A 94 6.66 -0.78 -15.59
CA ARG A 94 5.86 -0.52 -16.79
C ARG A 94 6.09 -1.57 -17.88
N ASP A 95 7.28 -2.12 -17.97
CA ASP A 95 7.63 -3.15 -18.97
C ASP A 95 7.72 -4.56 -18.37
N CYS A 96 7.37 -4.72 -17.08
CA CYS A 96 7.45 -6.01 -16.38
C CYS A 96 6.17 -6.84 -16.56
N TRP A 97 6.31 -8.07 -17.06
CA TRP A 97 5.19 -9.01 -17.23
C TRP A 97 4.49 -9.37 -15.90
N ALA A 98 5.25 -9.38 -14.79
CA ALA A 98 4.74 -9.78 -13.48
C ALA A 98 4.03 -8.65 -12.71
N ARG A 99 3.94 -7.44 -13.26
CA ARG A 99 3.50 -6.23 -12.52
C ARG A 99 2.12 -6.36 -11.86
N PHE A 100 1.18 -7.04 -12.49
CA PHE A 100 -0.18 -7.24 -11.97
C PHE A 100 -0.31 -8.42 -10.99
N TYR A 101 0.77 -9.19 -10.82
CA TYR A 101 0.86 -10.29 -9.86
C TYR A 101 1.60 -9.86 -8.60
N CYS A 102 2.66 -9.06 -8.73
CA CYS A 102 3.46 -8.60 -7.59
C CYS A 102 3.12 -7.20 -7.07
N SER A 103 2.28 -6.45 -7.80
CA SER A 103 1.83 -5.09 -7.47
C SER A 103 2.96 -4.07 -7.23
N GLY A 104 4.16 -4.31 -7.77
CA GLY A 104 5.31 -3.38 -7.66
C GLY A 104 6.19 -3.56 -6.43
N GLY A 105 5.98 -4.64 -5.64
CA GLY A 105 6.86 -5.02 -4.54
C GLY A 105 6.67 -4.22 -3.24
N CYS A 106 7.58 -4.42 -2.29
CA CYS A 106 7.53 -3.79 -0.97
C CYS A 106 8.11 -2.37 -1.01
N GLN A 107 7.32 -1.36 -0.60
CA GLN A 107 7.80 0.03 -0.56
C GLN A 107 8.96 0.21 0.42
N ALA A 108 8.95 -0.51 1.55
CA ALA A 108 10.04 -0.44 2.52
C ALA A 108 11.36 -0.99 1.96
N ASN A 109 11.33 -2.09 1.20
CA ASN A 109 12.53 -2.60 0.53
C ASN A 109 13.03 -1.62 -0.53
N ASN A 110 12.13 -1.07 -1.35
CA ASN A 110 12.50 -0.10 -2.37
C ASN A 110 13.22 1.11 -1.76
N VAL A 111 12.72 1.65 -0.65
CA VAL A 111 13.38 2.73 0.09
C VAL A 111 14.71 2.26 0.69
N SER A 112 14.74 1.12 1.37
CA SER A 112 15.96 0.65 2.05
C SER A 112 17.11 0.34 1.09
N PHE A 113 16.83 -0.17 -0.12
CA PHE A 113 17.87 -0.51 -1.10
C PHE A 113 18.19 0.61 -2.08
N ASN A 114 17.20 1.44 -2.46
CA ASN A 114 17.37 2.44 -3.53
C ASN A 114 17.13 3.88 -3.06
N GLY A 115 16.70 4.12 -1.81
CA GLY A 115 16.33 5.44 -1.31
C GLY A 115 15.02 6.01 -1.88
N ASP A 116 14.40 5.32 -2.84
CA ASP A 116 13.18 5.79 -3.52
C ASP A 116 12.17 4.64 -3.64
N MET A 117 10.96 4.86 -3.12
CA MET A 117 9.84 3.94 -3.26
C MET A 117 9.58 3.55 -4.72
N LYS A 118 9.80 4.45 -5.69
CA LYS A 118 9.50 4.24 -7.12
C LYS A 118 10.52 3.35 -7.84
N ILE A 119 11.64 3.02 -7.20
CA ILE A 119 12.66 2.14 -7.75
C ILE A 119 12.53 0.76 -7.08
N PRO A 120 12.03 -0.26 -7.79
CA PRO A 120 11.90 -1.60 -7.22
C PRO A 120 13.24 -2.20 -6.79
N ASP A 121 13.26 -2.86 -5.63
CA ASP A 121 14.35 -3.77 -5.24
C ASP A 121 14.49 -4.90 -6.28
N GLU A 122 15.69 -5.02 -6.85
CA GLU A 122 15.98 -5.96 -7.92
C GLU A 122 15.96 -7.41 -7.46
N VAL A 123 16.53 -7.70 -6.29
CA VAL A 123 16.62 -9.07 -5.77
C VAL A 123 15.23 -9.56 -5.38
N GLY A 124 14.48 -8.76 -4.61
CA GLY A 124 13.08 -9.05 -4.28
C GLY A 124 12.21 -9.21 -5.53
N GLY A 125 12.43 -8.37 -6.55
CA GLY A 125 11.74 -8.46 -7.83
C GLY A 125 12.02 -9.77 -8.59
N LYS A 126 13.28 -10.23 -8.63
CA LYS A 126 13.67 -11.51 -9.25
C LYS A 126 13.07 -12.70 -8.51
N MET A 127 13.18 -12.72 -7.18
CA MET A 127 12.62 -13.76 -6.33
C MET A 127 11.10 -13.87 -6.50
N GLN A 128 10.40 -12.74 -6.53
CA GLN A 128 8.95 -12.73 -6.70
C GLN A 128 8.52 -13.22 -8.07
N LYS A 129 9.23 -12.83 -9.15
CA LYS A 129 8.98 -13.38 -10.49
C LYS A 129 9.13 -14.90 -10.50
N LYS A 130 10.19 -15.42 -9.86
CA LYS A 130 10.39 -16.87 -9.80
C LYS A 130 9.29 -17.59 -9.03
N ARG A 131 8.80 -17.01 -7.93
CA ARG A 131 7.65 -17.56 -7.20
C ARG A 131 6.38 -17.60 -8.04
N ILE A 132 6.15 -16.58 -8.87
CA ILE A 132 5.00 -16.52 -9.79
C ILE A 132 5.12 -17.56 -10.90
N GLU A 133 6.33 -17.80 -11.43
CA GLU A 133 6.56 -18.85 -12.44
C GLU A 133 6.31 -20.27 -11.91
N CYS A 134 6.48 -20.50 -10.60
CA CYS A 134 6.31 -21.81 -9.98
C CYS A 134 4.90 -22.08 -9.43
N ALA A 135 4.06 -21.05 -9.30
CA ALA A 135 2.70 -21.14 -8.75
C ALA A 135 1.69 -21.51 -9.84
#